data_AF-A0A225EFT2-F1
#
_entry.id   AF-A0A225EFT2-F1
#
_cell.length_a   1.000
_cell.length_b   1.000
_cell.length_c   1.000
_cell.angle_alpha   90.00
_cell.angle_beta   90.00
_cell.angle_gamma   90.00
#
_symmetry.space_group_name_H-M   'P 1'
#
loop_
_entity.id
_entity.type
_entity.pdbx_description
1 polymer ?
#
loop_
_entity_poly.entity_id
_entity_poly.type
_entity_poly.pdbx_seq_one_letter_code
_entity_poly.pdbx_strand_id
1 'polypeptide(L)'
;MSATLTQNKPAATAPRSATRGWLFGPWFDLLFVANLAWPLIAFAQVGDDFGGRPGVQFWQLYYVTTPHRWITLFIVFFDRERFAQKRWTFLVLLVGVTVGCIGVRITTGALTCLLTIDYIWNAWHFAAQHHGVYRLYQRLGGVRPTAGVAVEKWVMRLFLLYVAVRVALATRPDAGLEETLWVVDWIAAALPGWLIFRAVTRQWSGARGGLVYLLSVSGLYLGLLWAVHERRLGLALSLATASALFHAIEYLSLVTWMVRRRHASGGTGLLAYFVPRWGATLVIFMTMLGAVGWLMDQRLVELWLLVNVVIAFLHYAYDGLIWRRSSL
;
A
#
# COMPACT_ATOMS: atom_id res chain seq x y z
N MET A 1 53.27 21.79 -21.57
CA MET A 1 53.15 20.88 -20.40
C MET A 1 51.91 21.29 -19.62
N SER A 2 50.75 20.72 -19.95
CA SER A 2 49.49 21.00 -19.24
C SER A 2 49.30 19.99 -18.12
N ALA A 3 49.44 20.47 -16.88
CA ALA A 3 49.18 19.68 -15.69
C ALA A 3 47.68 19.39 -15.59
N THR A 4 47.31 18.12 -15.78
CA THR A 4 45.94 17.65 -15.58
C THR A 4 45.72 17.48 -14.08
N LEU A 5 45.01 18.43 -13.47
CA LEU A 5 44.56 18.32 -12.08
C LEU A 5 43.51 17.21 -11.98
N THR A 6 43.95 16.02 -11.57
CA THR A 6 43.06 14.93 -11.13
C THR A 6 42.29 15.38 -9.89
N GLN A 7 41.05 15.82 -10.11
CA GLN A 7 40.10 16.14 -9.06
C GLN A 7 39.78 14.84 -8.31
N ASN A 8 40.36 14.66 -7.12
CA ASN A 8 40.04 13.57 -6.20
C ASN A 8 38.56 13.71 -5.78
N LYS A 9 37.68 13.01 -6.50
CA LYS A 9 36.28 12.85 -6.11
C LYS A 9 36.28 12.12 -4.77
N PRO A 10 35.76 12.72 -3.67
CA PRO A 10 35.73 12.05 -2.37
C PRO A 10 35.00 10.72 -2.54
N ALA A 11 35.66 9.65 -2.11
CA ALA A 11 35.13 8.29 -2.16
C ALA A 11 33.75 8.31 -1.51
N ALA A 12 32.72 8.02 -2.31
CA ALA A 12 31.35 7.93 -1.82
C ALA A 12 31.35 6.90 -0.69
N THR A 13 31.09 7.37 0.54
CA THR A 13 30.98 6.53 1.72
C THR A 13 29.96 5.44 1.41
N ALA A 14 30.42 4.19 1.34
CA ALA A 14 29.54 3.06 1.03
C ALA A 14 28.33 3.11 1.99
N PRO A 15 27.09 2.99 1.48
CA PRO A 15 25.91 3.11 2.31
C PRO A 15 26.02 2.09 3.46
N ARG A 16 25.86 2.58 4.70
CA ARG A 16 25.83 1.74 5.92
C ARG A 16 25.02 0.50 5.61
N SER A 17 25.65 -0.68 5.77
CA SER A 17 25.02 -1.97 5.50
C SER A 17 23.64 -1.96 6.13
N ALA A 18 22.60 -2.15 5.32
CA ALA A 18 21.24 -2.34 5.82
C ALA A 18 21.33 -3.33 7.00
N THR A 19 20.76 -2.94 8.15
CA THR A 19 20.67 -3.83 9.30
C THR A 19 20.05 -5.13 8.79
N ARG A 20 20.81 -6.24 8.86
CA ARG A 20 20.47 -7.50 8.15
C ARG A 20 18.99 -7.82 8.36
N GLY A 21 18.21 -7.86 7.28
CA GLY A 21 16.79 -8.20 7.32
C GLY A 21 15.78 -7.06 7.55
N TRP A 22 16.19 -5.79 7.61
CA TRP A 22 15.28 -4.63 7.81
C TRP A 22 15.50 -3.53 6.75
N LEU A 23 14.46 -2.75 6.46
CA LEU A 23 14.45 -1.64 5.50
C LEU A 23 15.14 -0.40 6.06
N PHE A 24 14.69 0.04 7.23
CA PHE A 24 15.27 1.19 7.96
C PHE A 24 15.95 0.73 9.25
N GLY A 25 15.32 -0.22 9.94
CA GLY A 25 15.75 -0.77 11.22
C GLY A 25 14.55 -1.38 11.96
N PRO A 26 14.79 -2.23 12.97
CA PRO A 26 13.74 -3.03 13.59
C PRO A 26 12.59 -2.17 14.13
N TRP A 27 12.86 -1.15 14.95
CA TRP A 27 11.80 -0.35 15.56
C TRP A 27 10.92 0.40 14.55
N PHE A 28 11.56 1.02 13.56
CA PHE A 28 10.84 1.76 12.51
C PHE A 28 9.98 0.81 11.67
N ASP A 29 10.56 -0.30 11.24
CA ASP A 29 9.88 -1.31 10.44
C ASP A 29 8.74 -1.94 11.23
N LEU A 30 8.92 -2.28 12.52
CA LEU A 30 7.86 -2.84 13.37
C LEU A 30 6.66 -1.90 13.51
N LEU A 31 6.91 -0.59 13.65
CA LEU A 31 5.86 0.40 13.86
C LEU A 31 5.16 0.83 12.56
N PHE A 32 5.92 1.06 11.48
CA PHE A 32 5.39 1.70 10.27
C PHE A 32 5.26 0.76 9.07
N VAL A 33 5.94 -0.39 9.06
CA VAL A 33 5.91 -1.32 7.92
C VAL A 33 5.26 -2.65 8.28
N ALA A 34 5.57 -3.27 9.42
CA ALA A 34 4.83 -4.41 9.94
C ALA A 34 3.59 -3.96 10.72
N ASN A 35 3.54 -2.70 11.15
CA ASN A 35 2.42 -2.07 11.85
C ASN A 35 1.88 -2.89 13.02
N LEU A 36 2.73 -3.26 13.98
CA LEU A 36 2.28 -3.92 15.20
C LEU A 36 1.34 -3.05 16.07
N ALA A 37 1.12 -1.79 15.70
CA ALA A 37 0.21 -0.87 16.38
C ALA A 37 -1.26 -1.00 15.94
N TRP A 38 -1.59 -1.79 14.90
CA TRP A 38 -2.98 -1.96 14.46
C TRP A 38 -3.96 -2.40 15.57
N PRO A 39 -3.59 -3.24 16.56
CA PRO A 39 -4.52 -3.60 17.64
C PRO A 39 -4.91 -2.39 18.49
N LEU A 40 -4.01 -1.41 18.66
CA LEU A 40 -4.30 -0.18 19.39
C LEU A 40 -5.29 0.70 18.62
N ILE A 41 -5.15 0.78 17.30
CA ILE A 41 -6.07 1.51 16.42
C ILE A 41 -7.46 0.86 16.44
N ALA A 42 -7.51 -0.48 16.40
CA ALA A 42 -8.76 -1.22 16.50
C ALA A 42 -9.41 -1.01 17.88
N PHE A 43 -8.63 -1.12 18.97
CA PHE A 43 -9.09 -0.92 20.33
C PHE A 43 -9.60 0.49 20.60
N ALA A 44 -8.93 1.52 20.07
CA ALA A 44 -9.33 2.92 20.22
C ALA A 44 -10.71 3.23 19.60
N GLN A 45 -11.20 2.37 18.71
CA GLN A 45 -12.49 2.47 18.04
C GLN A 45 -13.51 1.43 18.55
N VAL A 46 -13.19 0.66 19.59
CA VAL A 46 -14.15 -0.27 20.19
C VAL A 46 -15.26 0.52 20.86
N GLY A 47 -16.51 0.20 20.52
CA GLY A 47 -17.71 0.87 21.04
C GLY A 47 -18.18 2.04 20.19
N ASP A 48 -17.44 2.41 19.14
CA ASP A 48 -17.95 3.33 18.12
C ASP A 48 -19.00 2.61 17.26
N ASP A 49 -19.99 3.36 16.77
CA ASP A 49 -20.99 2.84 15.84
C ASP A 49 -20.40 2.63 14.43
N PHE A 50 -21.22 2.14 13.49
CA PHE A 50 -20.80 1.96 12.09
C PHE A 50 -20.48 3.29 11.38
N GLY A 51 -20.85 4.44 11.97
CA GLY A 51 -20.42 5.75 11.51
C GLY A 51 -18.96 6.05 11.85
N GLY A 52 -18.37 5.33 12.81
CA GLY A 52 -17.04 5.56 13.35
C GLY A 52 -16.90 6.94 13.99
N ARG A 53 -15.70 7.30 14.45
CA ARG A 53 -15.42 8.68 14.89
C ARG A 53 -15.19 9.57 13.68
N PRO A 54 -16.05 10.58 13.42
CA PRO A 54 -15.92 11.46 12.25
C PRO A 54 -14.54 12.11 12.17
N GLY A 55 -13.96 12.47 13.33
CA GLY A 55 -12.62 13.02 13.41
C GLY A 55 -11.52 12.05 12.95
N VAL A 56 -11.57 10.78 13.36
CA VAL A 56 -10.57 9.77 12.95
C VAL A 56 -10.66 9.52 11.45
N GLN A 57 -11.88 9.36 10.93
CA GLN A 57 -12.11 9.17 9.49
C GLN A 57 -11.67 10.38 8.68
N PHE A 58 -11.91 11.60 9.17
CA PHE A 58 -11.45 12.83 8.54
C PHE A 58 -9.93 12.84 8.36
N TRP A 59 -9.18 12.62 9.44
CA TRP A 59 -7.71 12.61 9.39
C TRP A 59 -7.18 11.48 8.51
N GLN A 60 -7.74 10.29 8.66
CA GLN A 60 -7.37 9.13 7.86
C GLN A 60 -7.63 9.37 6.37
N LEU A 61 -8.80 9.89 5.99
CA LEU A 61 -9.18 10.07 4.59
C LEU A 61 -8.34 11.16 3.93
N TYR A 62 -8.29 12.35 4.52
CA TYR A 62 -7.68 13.52 3.88
C TYR A 62 -6.17 13.59 4.02
N TYR A 63 -5.60 13.13 5.14
CA TYR A 63 -4.19 13.33 5.43
C TYR A 63 -3.36 12.06 5.32
N VAL A 64 -3.96 10.88 5.13
CA VAL A 64 -3.21 9.62 4.97
C VAL A 64 -3.62 8.85 3.72
N THR A 65 -4.92 8.61 3.55
CA THR A 65 -5.47 7.81 2.45
C THR A 65 -5.36 8.57 1.12
N THR A 66 -5.75 9.84 1.08
CA THR A 66 -5.61 10.62 -0.15
C THR A 66 -4.13 10.81 -0.52
N PRO A 67 -3.24 11.25 0.38
CA PRO A 67 -1.82 11.43 0.04
C PRO A 67 -1.08 10.16 -0.41
N HIS A 68 -1.39 8.97 0.12
CA HIS A 68 -0.71 7.76 -0.35
C HIS A 68 -1.00 7.44 -1.82
N ARG A 69 -2.22 7.69 -2.33
CA ARG A 69 -2.53 7.47 -3.76
C ARG A 69 -1.77 8.47 -4.61
N TRP A 70 -1.81 9.74 -4.20
CA TRP A 70 -1.26 10.86 -4.98
C TRP A 70 0.27 10.93 -5.00
N ILE A 71 0.97 10.47 -3.95
CA ILE A 71 2.45 10.51 -3.90
C ILE A 71 3.07 9.69 -5.03
N THR A 72 2.38 8.68 -5.55
CA THR A 72 2.82 7.89 -6.70
C THR A 72 3.03 8.75 -7.93
N LEU A 73 2.07 9.64 -8.22
CA LEU A 73 2.17 10.54 -9.36
C LEU A 73 3.32 11.52 -9.13
N PHE A 74 3.45 12.06 -7.92
CA PHE A 74 4.57 12.92 -7.56
C PHE A 74 5.91 12.23 -7.84
N ILE A 75 6.10 10.98 -7.42
CA ILE A 75 7.34 10.23 -7.70
C ILE A 75 7.54 10.03 -9.19
N VAL A 76 6.51 9.59 -9.93
CA VAL A 76 6.62 9.29 -11.36
C VAL A 76 7.04 10.52 -12.15
N PHE A 77 6.41 11.68 -11.91
CA PHE A 77 6.67 12.88 -12.70
C PHE A 77 7.92 13.65 -12.24
N PHE A 78 8.34 13.51 -10.98
CA PHE A 78 9.54 14.21 -10.46
C PHE A 78 10.82 13.34 -10.53
N ASP A 79 10.71 12.03 -10.79
CA ASP A 79 11.84 11.15 -11.12
C ASP A 79 12.11 11.17 -12.64
N ARG A 80 12.88 12.18 -13.09
CA ARG A 80 13.15 12.46 -14.51
C ARG A 80 13.65 11.24 -15.29
N GLU A 81 14.58 10.49 -14.72
CA GLU A 81 15.15 9.30 -15.36
C GLU A 81 14.10 8.21 -15.55
N ARG A 82 13.32 7.91 -14.50
CA ARG A 82 12.29 6.86 -14.55
C ARG A 82 11.18 7.24 -15.52
N PHE A 83 10.77 8.51 -15.49
CA PHE A 83 9.80 9.02 -16.45
C PHE A 83 10.32 8.89 -17.88
N ALA A 84 11.57 9.28 -18.15
CA ALA A 84 12.14 9.21 -19.49
C ALA A 84 12.15 7.77 -20.06
N GLN A 85 12.44 6.76 -19.23
CA GLN A 85 12.49 5.36 -19.65
C GLN A 85 11.14 4.80 -20.10
N LYS A 86 10.02 5.27 -19.52
CA LYS A 86 8.67 4.76 -19.81
C LYS A 86 7.68 5.87 -20.14
N ARG A 87 8.16 6.98 -20.70
CA ARG A 87 7.39 8.23 -20.87
C ARG A 87 6.04 8.00 -21.56
N TRP A 88 6.05 7.24 -22.64
CA TRP A 88 4.85 6.99 -23.44
C TRP A 88 3.86 6.11 -22.70
N THR A 89 4.35 5.09 -21.99
CA THR A 89 3.48 4.24 -21.15
C THR A 89 2.78 5.06 -20.08
N PHE A 90 3.50 5.95 -19.38
CA PHE A 90 2.88 6.82 -18.38
C PHE A 90 1.87 7.79 -19.00
N LEU A 91 2.22 8.48 -20.08
CA LEU A 91 1.32 9.46 -20.72
C LEU A 91 0.07 8.80 -21.33
N VAL A 92 0.21 7.65 -21.98
CA VAL A 92 -0.93 6.91 -22.55
C VAL A 92 -1.87 6.44 -21.45
N LEU A 93 -1.34 5.94 -20.33
CA LEU A 93 -2.16 5.56 -19.17
C LEU A 93 -2.85 6.79 -18.55
N LEU A 94 -2.14 7.91 -18.39
CA LEU A 94 -2.72 9.17 -17.90
C LEU A 94 -3.93 9.59 -18.73
N VAL A 95 -3.74 9.71 -20.05
CA VAL A 95 -4.79 10.15 -20.97
C VAL A 95 -5.90 9.11 -21.03
N GLY A 96 -5.57 7.82 -21.21
CA GLY A 96 -6.56 6.75 -21.35
C GLY A 96 -7.46 6.59 -20.12
N VAL A 97 -6.88 6.57 -18.91
CA VAL A 97 -7.66 6.49 -17.67
C VAL A 97 -8.53 7.73 -17.48
N THR A 98 -7.96 8.92 -17.70
CA THR A 98 -8.70 10.18 -17.52
C THR A 98 -9.89 10.28 -18.49
N VAL A 99 -9.66 10.03 -19.78
CA VAL A 99 -10.72 10.03 -20.80
C VAL A 99 -11.75 8.94 -20.52
N GLY A 100 -11.32 7.74 -20.11
CA GLY A 100 -12.22 6.66 -19.76
C GLY A 100 -13.16 7.01 -18.59
N CYS A 101 -12.62 7.54 -17.49
CA CYS A 101 -13.41 7.95 -16.33
C CYS A 101 -14.37 9.10 -16.65
N ILE A 102 -13.90 10.14 -17.36
CA ILE A 102 -14.75 11.26 -17.79
C ILE A 102 -15.85 10.75 -18.73
N GLY A 103 -15.51 9.89 -19.69
CA GLY A 103 -16.46 9.30 -20.62
C GLY A 103 -17.56 8.53 -19.91
N VAL A 104 -17.22 7.68 -18.92
CA VAL A 104 -18.23 6.97 -18.10
C VAL A 104 -19.09 7.94 -17.31
N ARG A 105 -18.51 9.00 -16.71
CA ARG A 105 -19.28 10.00 -15.97
C ARG A 105 -20.25 10.77 -16.87
N ILE A 106 -19.82 11.18 -18.05
CA ILE A 106 -20.67 11.93 -19.00
C ILE A 106 -21.79 11.05 -19.54
N THR A 107 -21.50 9.79 -19.88
CA THR A 107 -22.47 8.88 -20.53
C THR A 107 -23.47 8.27 -19.56
N THR A 108 -23.06 7.95 -18.33
CA THR A 108 -23.95 7.30 -17.34
C THR A 108 -24.54 8.26 -16.32
N GLY A 109 -23.99 9.47 -16.20
CA GLY A 109 -24.38 10.43 -15.17
C GLY A 109 -23.90 10.07 -13.76
N ALA A 110 -23.19 8.95 -13.57
CA ALA A 110 -22.81 8.44 -12.26
C ALA A 110 -21.37 7.90 -12.20
N LEU A 111 -20.81 7.79 -10.99
CA LEU A 111 -19.48 7.22 -10.73
C LEU A 111 -19.55 5.81 -10.11
N THR A 112 -20.74 5.28 -9.81
CA THR A 112 -20.93 4.05 -9.04
C THR A 112 -20.21 2.83 -9.63
N CYS A 113 -20.25 2.65 -10.95
CA CYS A 113 -19.53 1.56 -11.61
C CYS A 113 -18.01 1.72 -11.47
N LEU A 114 -17.49 2.95 -11.63
CA LEU A 114 -16.06 3.21 -11.44
C LEU A 114 -15.62 3.00 -10.00
N LEU A 115 -16.43 3.42 -9.02
CA LEU A 115 -16.16 3.20 -7.60
C LEU A 115 -16.20 1.71 -7.21
N THR A 116 -17.08 0.93 -7.85
CA THR A 116 -17.12 -0.52 -7.67
C THR A 116 -15.85 -1.17 -8.22
N ILE A 117 -15.40 -0.75 -9.40
CA ILE A 117 -14.13 -1.20 -9.98
C ILE A 117 -12.95 -0.76 -9.10
N ASP A 118 -12.96 0.49 -8.61
CA ASP A 118 -11.97 1.01 -7.66
C ASP A 118 -11.90 0.12 -6.44
N TYR A 119 -13.03 -0.22 -5.82
CA TYR A 119 -13.08 -1.09 -4.65
C TYR A 119 -12.42 -2.46 -4.89
N ILE A 120 -12.78 -3.14 -5.98
CA ILE A 120 -12.22 -4.46 -6.34
C ILE A 120 -10.72 -4.34 -6.61
N TRP A 121 -10.32 -3.33 -7.39
CA TRP A 121 -8.93 -3.16 -7.75
C TRP A 121 -8.09 -2.72 -6.55
N ASN A 122 -8.64 -1.94 -5.64
CA ASN A 122 -8.02 -1.55 -4.38
C ASN A 122 -7.74 -2.80 -3.53
N ALA A 123 -8.70 -3.71 -3.39
CA ALA A 123 -8.49 -4.97 -2.68
C ALA A 123 -7.39 -5.82 -3.31
N TRP A 124 -7.37 -5.93 -4.64
CA TRP A 124 -6.29 -6.61 -5.37
C TRP A 124 -4.93 -5.92 -5.18
N HIS A 125 -4.91 -4.58 -5.18
CA HIS A 125 -3.72 -3.77 -4.98
C HIS A 125 -3.14 -3.99 -3.57
N PHE A 126 -3.97 -3.95 -2.52
CA PHE A 126 -3.58 -4.27 -1.15
C PHE A 126 -2.94 -5.66 -1.07
N ALA A 127 -3.63 -6.66 -1.63
CA ALA A 127 -3.15 -8.03 -1.68
C ALA A 127 -1.80 -8.17 -2.41
N ALA A 128 -1.64 -7.45 -3.52
CA ALA A 128 -0.41 -7.44 -4.31
C ALA A 128 0.75 -6.75 -3.58
N GLN A 129 0.49 -5.62 -2.93
CA GLN A 129 1.47 -4.85 -2.17
C GLN A 129 1.97 -5.64 -0.97
N HIS A 130 1.07 -6.16 -0.12
CA HIS A 130 1.48 -6.87 1.09
C HIS A 130 2.35 -8.09 0.77
N HIS A 131 1.99 -8.84 -0.28
CA HIS A 131 2.86 -9.92 -0.77
C HIS A 131 4.21 -9.37 -1.27
N GLY A 132 4.22 -8.26 -2.00
CA GLY A 132 5.45 -7.60 -2.47
C GLY A 132 6.40 -7.21 -1.32
N VAL A 133 5.86 -6.65 -0.23
CA VAL A 133 6.61 -6.27 0.97
C VAL A 133 7.14 -7.49 1.71
N TYR A 134 6.30 -8.51 1.89
CA TYR A 134 6.73 -9.78 2.47
C TYR A 134 7.92 -10.37 1.69
N ARG A 135 7.85 -10.37 0.35
CA ARG A 135 8.96 -10.82 -0.52
C ARG A 135 10.20 -9.92 -0.42
N LEU A 136 10.02 -8.62 -0.18
CA LEU A 136 11.12 -7.69 0.03
C LEU A 136 11.89 -8.04 1.32
N TYR A 137 11.19 -8.27 2.44
CA TYR A 137 11.82 -8.73 3.68
C TYR A 137 12.52 -10.07 3.54
N GLN A 138 11.91 -11.03 2.87
CA GLN A 138 12.56 -12.32 2.59
C GLN A 138 13.90 -12.13 1.85
N ARG A 139 13.96 -11.24 0.85
CA ARG A 139 15.20 -10.94 0.12
C ARG A 139 16.24 -10.25 1.02
N LEU A 140 15.82 -9.32 1.87
CA LEU A 140 16.70 -8.63 2.81
C LEU A 140 17.26 -9.59 3.88
N GLY A 141 16.48 -10.59 4.27
CA GLY A 141 16.91 -11.66 5.18
C GLY A 141 17.72 -12.77 4.49
N GLY A 142 18.06 -12.63 3.19
CA GLY A 142 18.86 -13.60 2.45
C GLY A 142 18.13 -14.91 2.09
N VAL A 143 16.80 -14.95 2.22
CA VAL A 143 16.01 -16.14 1.90
C VAL A 143 15.97 -16.32 0.38
N ARG A 144 16.53 -17.44 -0.09
CA ARG A 144 16.52 -17.77 -1.53
C ARG A 144 15.11 -18.12 -2.00
N PRO A 145 14.74 -17.73 -3.25
CA PRO A 145 13.52 -18.25 -3.88
C PRO A 145 13.58 -19.79 -3.92
N THR A 146 12.47 -20.45 -3.64
CA THR A 146 12.34 -21.92 -3.73
C THR A 146 11.22 -22.29 -4.68
N ALA A 147 11.05 -23.58 -4.94
CA ALA A 147 9.80 -24.11 -5.44
C ALA A 147 8.62 -23.59 -4.57
N GLY A 148 7.55 -23.11 -5.22
CA GLY A 148 6.33 -22.65 -4.55
C GLY A 148 6.24 -21.15 -4.20
N VAL A 149 7.15 -20.28 -4.67
CA VAL A 149 6.95 -18.81 -4.52
C VAL A 149 5.66 -18.34 -5.21
N ALA A 150 5.29 -18.95 -6.35
CA ALA A 150 4.02 -18.67 -7.01
C ALA A 150 2.83 -19.07 -6.13
N VAL A 151 2.93 -20.19 -5.40
CA VAL A 151 1.90 -20.65 -4.47
C VAL A 151 1.77 -19.68 -3.29
N GLU A 152 2.89 -19.30 -2.65
CA GLU A 152 2.90 -18.27 -1.59
C GLU A 152 2.19 -16.98 -2.03
N LYS A 153 2.50 -16.52 -3.26
CA LYS A 153 1.88 -15.33 -3.87
C LYS A 153 0.37 -15.48 -3.98
N TRP A 154 -0.11 -16.57 -4.55
CA TRP A 154 -1.54 -16.75 -4.78
C TRP A 154 -2.30 -17.02 -3.49
N VAL A 155 -1.76 -17.83 -2.57
CA VAL A 155 -2.37 -18.08 -1.27
C VAL A 155 -2.57 -16.78 -0.50
N MET A 156 -1.52 -15.94 -0.40
CA MET A 156 -1.63 -14.65 0.29
C MET A 156 -2.64 -13.73 -0.40
N ARG A 157 -2.61 -13.65 -1.74
CA ARG A 157 -3.51 -12.74 -2.46
C ARG A 157 -4.96 -13.16 -2.39
N LEU A 158 -5.25 -14.46 -2.56
CA LEU A 158 -6.61 -14.99 -2.50
C LEU A 158 -7.18 -14.85 -1.10
N PHE A 159 -6.38 -15.09 -0.05
CA PHE A 159 -6.80 -14.84 1.32
C PHE A 159 -7.20 -13.37 1.54
N LEU A 160 -6.33 -12.42 1.22
CA LEU A 160 -6.60 -11.00 1.44
C LEU A 160 -7.78 -10.49 0.59
N LEU A 161 -7.88 -10.95 -0.67
CA LEU A 161 -8.99 -10.62 -1.55
C LEU A 161 -10.32 -11.20 -1.04
N TYR A 162 -10.30 -12.45 -0.57
CA TYR A 162 -11.48 -13.09 0.02
C TYR A 162 -11.97 -12.30 1.22
N VAL A 163 -11.09 -11.93 2.16
CA VAL A 163 -11.46 -11.14 3.34
C VAL A 163 -12.03 -9.78 2.94
N ALA A 164 -11.45 -9.09 1.95
CA ALA A 164 -12.00 -7.82 1.47
C ALA A 164 -13.41 -7.99 0.89
N VAL A 165 -13.63 -8.99 0.03
CA VAL A 165 -14.97 -9.29 -0.52
C VAL A 165 -15.94 -9.68 0.60
N ARG A 166 -15.49 -10.48 1.56
CA ARG A 166 -16.29 -10.93 2.70
C ARG A 166 -16.75 -9.74 3.55
N VAL A 167 -15.88 -8.76 3.80
CA VAL A 167 -16.23 -7.48 4.48
C VAL A 167 -17.28 -6.69 3.68
N ALA A 168 -17.15 -6.59 2.35
CA ALA A 168 -18.16 -5.91 1.53
C ALA A 168 -19.54 -6.59 1.63
N LEU A 169 -19.55 -7.93 1.57
CA LEU A 169 -20.76 -8.73 1.63
C LEU A 169 -21.39 -8.76 3.03
N ALA A 170 -20.63 -8.46 4.09
CA ALA A 170 -21.13 -8.45 5.46
C ALA A 170 -22.34 -7.51 5.68
N THR A 171 -22.49 -6.50 4.82
CA THR A 171 -23.60 -5.53 4.86
C THR A 171 -24.88 -6.02 4.17
N ARG A 172 -24.83 -7.18 3.48
CA ARG A 172 -25.97 -7.75 2.75
C ARG A 172 -26.54 -8.96 3.50
N PRO A 173 -27.74 -8.88 4.07
CA PRO A 173 -28.37 -10.01 4.72
C PRO A 173 -28.90 -11.00 3.66
N ASP A 174 -28.21 -12.12 3.46
CA ASP A 174 -28.66 -13.27 2.68
C ASP A 174 -28.32 -14.56 3.44
N ALA A 175 -29.34 -15.26 3.95
CA ALA A 175 -29.15 -16.41 4.83
C ALA A 175 -28.46 -17.59 4.12
N GLY A 176 -28.81 -17.87 2.86
CA GLY A 176 -28.25 -19.01 2.13
C GLY A 176 -26.81 -18.78 1.70
N LEU A 177 -26.50 -17.55 1.27
CA LEU A 177 -25.12 -17.16 0.99
C LEU A 177 -24.25 -17.25 2.26
N GLU A 178 -24.78 -16.86 3.41
CA GLU A 178 -24.03 -16.79 4.67
C GLU A 178 -23.71 -18.17 5.25
N GLU A 179 -24.60 -19.15 5.12
CA GLU A 179 -24.30 -20.54 5.47
C GLU A 179 -23.11 -21.08 4.63
N THR A 180 -23.12 -20.78 3.34
CA THR A 180 -22.01 -21.17 2.44
C THR A 180 -20.71 -20.46 2.82
N LEU A 181 -20.77 -19.14 3.04
CA LEU A 181 -19.60 -18.32 3.40
C LEU A 181 -19.02 -18.73 4.75
N TRP A 182 -19.83 -19.21 5.70
CA TRP A 182 -19.37 -19.67 7.00
C TRP A 182 -18.34 -20.80 6.88
N VAL A 183 -18.57 -21.78 6.00
CA VAL A 183 -17.61 -22.87 5.72
C VAL A 183 -16.37 -22.33 5.00
N VAL A 184 -16.56 -21.44 4.04
CA VAL A 184 -15.45 -20.85 3.27
C VAL A 184 -14.55 -19.98 4.15
N ASP A 185 -15.09 -19.31 5.18
CA ASP A 185 -14.33 -18.52 6.15
C ASP A 185 -13.29 -19.40 6.86
N TRP A 186 -13.65 -20.61 7.29
CA TRP A 186 -12.71 -21.55 7.92
C TRP A 186 -11.61 -22.04 6.97
N ILE A 187 -11.97 -22.33 5.71
CA ILE A 187 -10.99 -22.70 4.68
C ILE A 187 -10.03 -21.54 4.42
N ALA A 188 -10.56 -20.32 4.30
CA ALA A 188 -9.77 -19.12 4.10
C ALA A 188 -8.83 -18.84 5.30
N ALA A 189 -9.29 -19.07 6.52
CA ALA A 189 -8.49 -18.90 7.74
C ALA A 189 -7.30 -19.88 7.83
N ALA A 190 -7.38 -21.06 7.21
CA ALA A 190 -6.27 -22.00 7.14
C ALA A 190 -5.10 -21.53 6.25
N LEU A 191 -5.38 -20.70 5.24
CA LEU A 191 -4.40 -20.19 4.27
C LEU A 191 -3.23 -19.40 4.91
N PRO A 192 -3.45 -18.39 5.77
CA PRO A 192 -2.35 -17.73 6.47
C PRO A 192 -1.63 -18.67 7.44
N GLY A 193 -2.32 -19.64 8.05
CA GLY A 193 -1.68 -20.66 8.89
C GLY A 193 -0.63 -21.46 8.14
N TRP A 194 -0.94 -21.90 6.91
CA TRP A 194 0.02 -22.54 6.02
C TRP A 194 1.21 -21.63 5.67
N LEU A 195 0.96 -20.35 5.35
CA LEU A 195 2.02 -19.39 5.04
C LEU A 195 2.96 -19.18 6.24
N ILE A 196 2.41 -19.05 7.45
CA ILE A 196 3.17 -18.86 8.69
C ILE A 196 4.00 -20.11 8.99
N PHE A 197 3.41 -21.31 8.94
CA PHE A 197 4.14 -22.57 9.14
C PHE A 197 5.32 -22.71 8.16
N ARG A 198 5.06 -22.43 6.88
CA ARG A 198 6.10 -22.44 5.84
C ARG A 198 7.16 -21.35 6.04
N ALA A 199 6.79 -20.18 6.58
CA ALA A 199 7.74 -19.12 6.90
C ALA A 199 8.64 -19.52 8.07
N VAL A 200 8.05 -20.02 9.17
CA VAL A 200 8.78 -20.44 10.39
C VAL A 200 9.80 -21.53 10.07
N THR A 201 9.37 -22.57 9.34
CA THR A 201 10.25 -23.69 8.95
C THR A 201 11.45 -23.27 8.09
N ARG A 202 11.33 -22.15 7.36
CA ARG A 202 12.36 -21.69 6.41
C ARG A 202 13.19 -20.49 6.87
N GLN A 203 12.66 -19.68 7.80
CA GLN A 203 13.22 -18.36 8.12
C GLN A 203 13.83 -18.25 9.51
N TRP A 204 13.89 -19.37 10.23
CA TRP A 204 14.41 -19.43 11.60
C TRP A 204 15.81 -18.79 11.76
N SER A 205 16.64 -18.81 10.71
CA SER A 205 18.04 -18.35 10.76
C SER A 205 18.35 -17.02 10.02
N GLY A 206 17.43 -16.04 9.97
CA GLY A 206 17.83 -14.69 9.52
C GLY A 206 16.78 -13.71 8.99
N ALA A 207 15.52 -14.12 8.80
CA ALA A 207 14.48 -13.27 8.19
C ALA A 207 13.37 -12.88 9.18
N ARG A 208 13.74 -12.49 10.40
CA ARG A 208 12.79 -12.13 11.48
C ARG A 208 11.80 -11.04 11.06
N GLY A 209 12.25 -10.01 10.32
CA GLY A 209 11.38 -8.95 9.83
C GLY A 209 10.26 -9.46 8.90
N GLY A 210 10.56 -10.44 8.04
CA GLY A 210 9.57 -11.05 7.15
C GLY A 210 8.52 -11.87 7.89
N LEU A 211 8.93 -12.63 8.91
CA LEU A 211 8.00 -13.39 9.75
C LEU A 211 7.09 -12.48 10.56
N VAL A 212 7.65 -11.44 11.20
CA VAL A 212 6.85 -10.47 11.97
C VAL A 212 5.86 -9.73 11.09
N TYR A 213 6.30 -9.30 9.90
CA TYR A 213 5.43 -8.69 8.90
C TYR A 213 4.27 -9.61 8.51
N LEU A 214 4.57 -10.88 8.20
CA LEU A 214 3.56 -11.87 7.82
C LEU A 214 2.56 -12.12 8.96
N LEU A 215 3.04 -12.27 10.19
CA LEU A 215 2.19 -12.46 11.37
C LEU A 215 1.26 -11.27 11.59
N SER A 216 1.77 -10.04 11.43
CA SER A 216 0.97 -8.84 11.63
C SER A 216 -0.14 -8.71 10.57
N VAL A 217 0.21 -8.82 9.28
CA VAL A 217 -0.77 -8.78 8.18
C VAL A 217 -1.79 -9.92 8.33
N SER A 218 -1.32 -11.13 8.61
CA SER A 218 -2.22 -12.29 8.79
C SER A 218 -3.15 -12.10 9.98
N GLY A 219 -2.63 -11.62 11.11
CA GLY A 219 -3.41 -11.37 12.32
C GLY A 219 -4.50 -10.32 12.10
N LEU A 220 -4.17 -9.21 11.42
CA LEU A 220 -5.14 -8.17 11.08
C LEU A 220 -6.27 -8.70 10.20
N TYR A 221 -5.94 -9.43 9.13
CA TYR A 221 -6.94 -9.95 8.19
C TYR A 221 -7.71 -11.16 8.74
N LEU A 222 -7.11 -11.98 9.60
CA LEU A 222 -7.83 -13.00 10.37
C LEU A 222 -8.80 -12.34 11.36
N GLY A 223 -8.40 -11.25 12.01
CA GLY A 223 -9.28 -10.45 12.86
C GLY A 223 -10.46 -9.89 12.08
N LEU A 224 -10.23 -9.36 10.86
CA LEU A 224 -11.29 -8.89 9.97
C LEU A 224 -12.26 -10.01 9.61
N LEU A 225 -11.72 -11.15 9.17
CA LEU A 225 -12.51 -12.31 8.80
C LEU A 225 -13.37 -12.79 9.97
N TRP A 226 -12.78 -12.92 11.15
CA TRP A 226 -13.48 -13.31 12.37
C TRP A 226 -14.56 -12.30 12.76
N ALA A 227 -14.28 -10.99 12.69
CA ALA A 227 -15.27 -9.97 13.02
C ALA A 227 -16.48 -10.03 12.09
N VAL A 228 -16.28 -10.29 10.80
CA VAL A 228 -17.39 -10.48 9.84
C VAL A 228 -18.13 -11.79 10.09
N HIS A 229 -17.40 -12.88 10.33
CA HIS A 229 -17.94 -14.20 10.63
C HIS A 229 -18.89 -14.16 11.84
N GLU A 230 -18.49 -13.46 12.91
CA GLU A 230 -19.28 -13.26 14.14
C GLU A 230 -20.30 -12.11 14.03
N ARG A 231 -20.51 -11.54 12.85
CA ARG A 231 -21.42 -10.39 12.60
C ARG A 231 -21.13 -9.16 13.48
N ARG A 232 -19.88 -8.97 13.90
CA ARG A 232 -19.43 -7.81 14.69
C ARG A 232 -19.04 -6.67 13.75
N LEU A 233 -20.03 -6.09 13.06
CA LEU A 233 -19.80 -5.09 12.00
C LEU A 233 -19.00 -3.86 12.48
N GLY A 234 -19.23 -3.39 13.70
CA GLY A 234 -18.44 -2.28 14.27
C GLY A 234 -16.95 -2.64 14.39
N LEU A 235 -16.64 -3.85 14.88
CA LEU A 235 -15.25 -4.33 14.94
C LEU A 235 -14.66 -4.53 13.54
N ALA A 236 -15.44 -5.06 12.59
CA ALA A 236 -15.01 -5.22 11.21
C ALA A 236 -14.66 -3.87 10.58
N LEU A 237 -15.46 -2.83 10.83
CA LEU A 237 -15.18 -1.46 10.39
C LEU A 237 -13.91 -0.90 11.04
N SER A 238 -13.74 -1.04 12.37
CA SER A 238 -12.53 -0.58 13.08
C SER A 238 -11.26 -1.25 12.55
N LEU A 239 -11.33 -2.56 12.27
CA LEU A 239 -10.21 -3.30 11.67
C LEU A 239 -9.99 -2.94 10.20
N ALA A 240 -11.05 -2.62 9.45
CA ALA A 240 -10.93 -2.18 8.05
C ALA A 240 -10.27 -0.80 7.97
N THR A 241 -10.64 0.10 8.88
CA THR A 241 -9.97 1.39 9.11
C THR A 241 -8.50 1.19 9.47
N ALA A 242 -8.20 0.30 10.42
CA ALA A 242 -6.82 -0.03 10.79
C ALA A 242 -6.02 -0.58 9.59
N SER A 243 -6.64 -1.43 8.75
CA SER A 243 -6.05 -1.97 7.52
C SER A 243 -5.78 -0.90 6.46
N ALA A 244 -6.73 0.00 6.22
CA ALA A 244 -6.54 1.11 5.29
C ALA A 244 -5.43 2.07 5.74
N LEU A 245 -5.41 2.42 7.03
CA LEU A 245 -4.35 3.23 7.62
C LEU A 245 -3.00 2.53 7.54
N PHE A 246 -2.96 1.23 7.86
CA PHE A 246 -1.77 0.41 7.75
C PHE A 246 -1.20 0.46 6.33
N HIS A 247 -2.02 0.13 5.34
CA HIS A 247 -1.63 0.06 3.94
C HIS A 247 -1.01 1.39 3.47
N ALA A 248 -1.63 2.52 3.81
CA ALA A 248 -1.13 3.84 3.45
C ALA A 248 0.21 4.18 4.13
N ILE A 249 0.36 3.91 5.43
CA ILE A 249 1.61 4.15 6.17
C ILE A 249 2.74 3.24 5.66
N GLU A 250 2.44 1.97 5.41
CA GLU A 250 3.37 1.00 4.83
C GLU A 250 3.86 1.51 3.47
N TYR A 251 2.95 1.95 2.61
CA TYR A 251 3.27 2.48 1.29
C TYR A 251 4.17 3.72 1.37
N LEU A 252 3.80 4.71 2.19
CA LEU A 252 4.59 5.93 2.38
C LEU A 252 6.00 5.63 2.93
N SER A 253 6.12 4.60 3.78
CA SER A 253 7.40 4.11 4.29
C SER A 253 8.25 3.47 3.19
N LEU A 254 7.65 2.61 2.34
CA LEU A 254 8.34 2.00 1.20
C LEU A 254 8.80 3.01 0.17
N VAL A 255 7.95 3.99 -0.14
CA VAL A 255 8.29 5.13 -1.01
C VAL A 255 9.48 5.87 -0.43
N THR A 256 9.45 6.20 0.87
CA THR A 256 10.54 6.89 1.55
C THR A 256 11.84 6.11 1.47
N TRP A 257 11.79 4.80 1.70
CA TRP A 257 12.94 3.91 1.58
C TRP A 257 13.50 3.90 0.15
N MET A 258 12.62 3.77 -0.84
CA MET A 258 12.97 3.71 -2.26
C MET A 258 13.61 5.01 -2.74
N VAL A 259 13.03 6.17 -2.40
CA VAL A 259 13.56 7.50 -2.75
C VAL A 259 14.95 7.70 -2.16
N ARG A 260 15.15 7.38 -0.88
CA ARG A 260 16.47 7.47 -0.21
C ARG A 260 17.50 6.55 -0.85
N ARG A 261 17.13 5.30 -1.12
CA ARG A 261 18.01 4.32 -1.76
C ARG A 261 18.43 4.76 -3.16
N ARG A 262 17.49 5.30 -3.95
CA ARG A 262 17.76 5.78 -5.31
C ARG A 262 18.67 7.02 -5.32
N HIS A 263 18.46 7.93 -4.38
CA HIS A 263 19.35 9.07 -4.20
C HIS A 263 20.77 8.62 -3.81
N ALA A 264 20.90 7.64 -2.92
CA ALA A 264 22.20 7.08 -2.55
C ALA A 264 22.93 6.41 -3.74
N SER A 265 22.19 5.89 -4.74
CA SER A 265 22.77 5.38 -5.99
C SER A 265 23.05 6.46 -7.05
N GLY A 266 22.98 7.74 -6.71
CA GLY A 266 23.29 8.85 -7.61
C GLY A 266 22.14 9.30 -8.51
N GLY A 267 20.88 9.03 -8.14
CA GLY A 267 19.72 9.41 -8.94
C GLY A 267 19.67 10.92 -9.24
N THR A 268 19.44 11.26 -10.51
CA THR A 268 19.38 12.65 -10.99
C THR A 268 17.93 13.15 -11.13
N GLY A 269 17.71 14.46 -10.99
CA GLY A 269 16.41 15.13 -11.26
C GLY A 269 15.85 15.96 -10.10
N LEU A 270 14.63 16.47 -10.27
CA LEU A 270 13.94 17.29 -9.25
C LEU A 270 13.71 16.51 -7.94
N LEU A 271 13.50 15.20 -8.02
CA LEU A 271 13.39 14.36 -6.83
C LEU A 271 14.64 14.45 -5.94
N ALA A 272 15.84 14.60 -6.52
CA ALA A 272 17.08 14.74 -5.77
C ALA A 272 17.11 16.01 -4.89
N TYR A 273 16.41 17.07 -5.31
CA TYR A 273 16.26 18.29 -4.51
C TYR A 273 15.42 18.05 -3.24
N PHE A 274 14.39 17.20 -3.34
CA PHE A 274 13.49 16.89 -2.23
C PHE A 274 14.06 15.87 -1.24
N VAL A 275 14.91 14.93 -1.68
CA VAL A 275 15.37 13.83 -0.83
C VAL A 275 16.03 14.27 0.49
N PRO A 276 16.93 15.28 0.53
CA PRO A 276 17.53 15.75 1.79
C PRO A 276 16.50 16.26 2.81
N ARG A 277 15.32 16.68 2.33
CA ARG A 277 14.23 17.25 3.14
C ARG A 277 12.98 16.37 3.09
N TRP A 278 13.12 15.10 2.74
CA TRP A 278 12.00 14.24 2.39
C TRP A 278 10.89 14.18 3.45
N GLY A 279 11.26 14.17 4.74
CA GLY A 279 10.28 14.22 5.83
C GLY A 279 9.43 15.50 5.79
N ALA A 280 10.06 16.67 5.65
CA ALA A 280 9.35 17.93 5.50
C ALA A 280 8.54 17.99 4.19
N THR A 281 9.09 17.47 3.09
CA THR A 281 8.37 17.37 1.81
C THR A 281 7.10 16.53 1.94
N LEU A 282 7.15 15.38 2.61
CA LEU A 282 5.97 14.55 2.84
C LEU A 282 4.93 15.26 3.72
N VAL A 283 5.35 15.91 4.80
CA VAL A 283 4.43 16.66 5.67
C VAL A 283 3.74 17.79 4.89
N ILE A 284 4.50 18.58 4.13
CA ILE A 284 3.93 19.66 3.30
C ILE A 284 2.97 19.08 2.26
N PHE A 285 3.37 18.01 1.58
CA PHE A 285 2.55 17.33 0.58
C PHE A 285 1.23 16.83 1.17
N MET A 286 1.27 16.13 2.30
CA MET A 286 0.10 15.60 3.00
C MET A 286 -0.82 16.73 3.47
N THR A 287 -0.26 17.80 4.04
CA THR A 287 -1.03 18.95 4.53
C THR A 287 -1.71 19.71 3.39
N MET A 288 -0.97 20.03 2.33
CA MET A 288 -1.53 20.75 1.18
C MET A 288 -2.62 19.93 0.50
N LEU A 289 -2.36 18.65 0.24
CA LEU A 289 -3.34 17.79 -0.43
C LEU A 289 -4.57 17.53 0.45
N GLY A 290 -4.39 17.34 1.76
CA GLY A 290 -5.50 17.19 2.70
C GLY A 290 -6.38 18.44 2.77
N ALA A 291 -5.77 19.63 2.82
CA ALA A 291 -6.50 20.89 2.82
C ALA A 291 -7.25 21.15 1.50
N VAL A 292 -6.59 20.93 0.36
CA VAL A 292 -7.22 21.04 -0.97
C VAL A 292 -8.35 20.02 -1.10
N GLY A 293 -8.11 18.77 -0.70
CA GLY A 293 -9.10 17.72 -0.79
C GLY A 293 -10.33 17.99 0.06
N TRP A 294 -10.14 18.47 1.29
CA TRP A 294 -11.25 18.88 2.14
C TRP A 294 -12.03 20.06 1.53
N LEU A 295 -11.35 21.10 1.05
CA LEU A 295 -12.03 22.25 0.43
C LEU A 295 -12.81 21.86 -0.82
N MET A 296 -12.23 20.99 -1.65
CA MET A 296 -12.84 20.45 -2.86
C MET A 296 -14.05 19.58 -2.52
N ASP A 297 -13.97 18.76 -1.48
CA ASP A 297 -15.11 17.98 -1.00
C ASP A 297 -16.25 18.88 -0.52
N GLN A 298 -15.97 19.99 0.16
CA GLN A 298 -17.04 20.89 0.61
C GLN A 298 -17.77 21.64 -0.53
N ARG A 299 -17.10 21.90 -1.65
CA ARG A 299 -17.63 22.77 -2.72
C ARG A 299 -17.96 22.06 -4.02
N LEU A 300 -17.24 20.98 -4.31
CA LEU A 300 -17.16 20.32 -5.61
C LEU A 300 -17.02 18.79 -5.40
N VAL A 301 -17.80 18.21 -4.49
CA VAL A 301 -17.78 16.77 -4.11
C VAL A 301 -17.63 15.86 -5.33
N GLU A 302 -18.50 16.04 -6.31
CA GLU A 302 -18.56 15.15 -7.46
C GLU A 302 -17.31 15.23 -8.34
N LEU A 303 -16.79 16.45 -8.57
CA LEU A 303 -15.54 16.65 -9.29
C LEU A 303 -14.37 16.07 -8.51
N TRP A 304 -14.33 16.29 -7.20
CA TRP A 304 -13.30 15.74 -6.33
C TRP A 304 -13.29 14.21 -6.32
N LEU A 305 -14.48 13.59 -6.28
CA LEU A 305 -14.64 12.14 -6.37
C LEU A 305 -14.17 11.60 -7.72
N LEU A 306 -14.54 12.25 -8.83
CA LEU A 306 -14.05 11.89 -10.16
C LEU A 306 -12.53 11.96 -10.25
N VAL A 307 -11.93 13.05 -9.76
CA VAL A 307 -10.47 13.20 -9.74
C VAL A 307 -9.82 12.11 -8.90
N ASN A 308 -10.34 11.80 -7.70
CA ASN A 308 -9.77 10.75 -6.87
C ASN A 308 -9.87 9.36 -7.50
N VAL A 309 -10.95 9.04 -8.22
CA VAL A 309 -11.07 7.79 -8.96
C VAL A 309 -10.04 7.70 -10.08
N VAL A 310 -9.84 8.79 -10.85
CA VAL A 310 -8.78 8.86 -11.87
C VAL A 310 -7.41 8.61 -11.23
N ILE A 311 -7.13 9.31 -10.13
CA ILE A 311 -5.86 9.18 -9.42
C ILE A 311 -5.66 7.79 -8.83
N ALA A 312 -6.70 7.14 -8.32
CA ALA A 312 -6.63 5.78 -7.80
C ALA A 312 -6.23 4.79 -8.91
N PHE A 313 -6.88 4.83 -10.07
CA PHE A 313 -6.51 3.98 -11.20
C PHE A 313 -5.09 4.25 -11.71
N LEU A 314 -4.66 5.51 -11.77
CA LEU A 314 -3.29 5.85 -12.14
C LEU A 314 -2.28 5.36 -11.11
N HIS A 315 -2.57 5.52 -9.82
CA HIS A 315 -1.77 5.00 -8.73
C HIS A 315 -1.55 3.50 -8.90
N TYR A 316 -2.63 2.72 -9.10
CA TYR A 316 -2.51 1.28 -9.27
C TYR A 316 -1.69 0.88 -10.50
N ALA A 317 -1.91 1.55 -11.63
CA ALA A 317 -1.20 1.27 -12.87
C ALA A 317 0.29 1.63 -12.75
N TYR A 318 0.60 2.80 -12.21
CA TYR A 318 1.96 3.29 -12.05
C TYR A 318 2.74 2.48 -11.02
N ASP A 319 2.12 2.09 -9.92
CA ASP A 319 2.73 1.20 -8.95
C ASP A 319 3.19 -0.12 -9.59
N GLY A 320 2.33 -0.73 -10.41
CA GLY A 320 2.68 -1.92 -11.19
C GLY A 320 3.91 -1.72 -12.09
N LEU A 321 4.18 -0.49 -12.54
CA LEU A 321 5.30 -0.15 -13.42
C LEU A 321 6.58 0.24 -12.67
N ILE A 322 6.47 0.94 -11.53
CA ILE A 322 7.62 1.44 -10.77
C ILE A 322 8.22 0.37 -9.86
N TRP A 323 7.40 -0.56 -9.35
CA TRP A 323 7.85 -1.62 -8.44
C TRP A 323 8.35 -2.87 -9.20
N ARG A 324 8.02 -2.99 -10.48
CA ARG A 324 8.55 -4.06 -11.33
C ARG A 324 10.01 -3.74 -11.65
N ARG A 325 10.93 -4.59 -11.18
CA ARG A 325 12.33 -4.52 -11.63
C ARG A 325 12.35 -4.67 -13.16
N SER A 326 13.03 -3.75 -13.84
CA SER A 326 13.57 -4.04 -15.16
C SER A 326 14.53 -5.21 -14.99
N SER A 327 14.19 -6.35 -15.60
CA SER A 327 15.19 -7.36 -15.92
C SER A 327 16.12 -6.71 -16.95
N LEU A 328 17.20 -6.11 -16.45
CA LEU A 328 18.43 -5.96 -17.21
C LEU A 328 19.28 -7.18 -16.89
#